data_AF-A0A180F7M8-F1
#
_entry.id   AF-A0A180F7M8-F1
#
_cell.length_a   1.000
_cell.length_b   1.000
_cell.length_c   1.000
_cell.angle_alpha   90.00
_cell.angle_beta   90.00
_cell.angle_gamma   90.00
#
_symmetry.space_group_name_H-M   'P 1'
#
loop_
_entity.id
_entity.type
_entity.pdbx_description
1 polymer ?
#
loop_
_entity_poly.entity_id
_entity_poly.type
_entity_poly.pdbx_seq_one_letter_code
_entity_poly.pdbx_strand_id
1 'polypeptide(L)'
;MNNLIQNYELILKELTTICLNITSFKQIRQLKSSDFESVTLNLTVRYMSFNSELQLFRVIKGTCLDNKIDRSVYFRFHTCQRTRRQLSKKM
;
A
#
# COMPACT_ATOMS: atom_id res chain seq x y z
N MET A 1 -10.31 -8.08 -16.55
CA MET A 1 -9.31 -7.47 -15.66
C MET A 1 -10.00 -6.40 -14.83
N ASN A 2 -9.77 -6.37 -13.52
CA ASN A 2 -10.38 -5.39 -12.64
C ASN A 2 -9.57 -4.08 -12.70
N ASN A 3 -10.22 -2.92 -12.82
CA ASN A 3 -9.53 -1.61 -12.91
C ASN A 3 -8.56 -1.38 -11.73
N LEU A 4 -8.84 -2.00 -10.58
CA LEU A 4 -7.97 -1.96 -9.40
C LEU A 4 -6.61 -2.62 -9.61
N ILE A 5 -6.56 -3.78 -10.27
CA ILE A 5 -5.33 -4.54 -10.46
C ILE A 5 -4.40 -3.79 -11.42
N GLN A 6 -4.96 -3.26 -12.51
CA GLN A 6 -4.19 -2.46 -13.48
C GLN A 6 -3.60 -1.21 -12.81
N ASN A 7 -4.39 -0.48 -12.01
CA ASN A 7 -3.90 0.68 -11.28
C ASN A 7 -2.85 0.31 -10.23
N TYR A 8 -3.02 -0.82 -9.55
CA TYR A 8 -2.03 -1.33 -8.60
C TYR A 8 -0.69 -1.63 -9.28
N GLU A 9 -0.71 -2.35 -10.40
CA GLU A 9 0.51 -2.70 -11.15
C GLU A 9 1.23 -1.45 -11.68
N LEU A 10 0.48 -0.47 -12.17
CA LEU A 10 1.03 0.79 -12.67
C LEU A 10 1.71 1.59 -11.53
N ILE A 11 1.03 1.74 -10.39
CA ILE A 11 1.60 2.45 -9.23
C ILE A 11 2.81 1.69 -8.68
N LEU A 12 2.78 0.35 -8.65
CA LEU A 12 3.91 -0.46 -8.19
C LEU A 12 5.14 -0.25 -9.06
N LYS A 13 4.94 -0.21 -10.38
CA LYS A 13 6.01 0.02 -11.35
C LYS A 13 6.64 1.40 -11.14
N GLU A 14 5.83 2.44 -11.05
CA GLU A 14 6.29 3.82 -10.80
C GLU A 14 7.06 3.94 -9.48
N LEU A 15 6.52 3.37 -8.39
CA LEU A 15 7.22 3.37 -7.09
C LEU A 15 8.55 2.64 -7.16
N THR A 16 8.61 1.51 -7.86
CA THR A 16 9.85 0.76 -8.03
C THR A 16 10.88 1.58 -8.81
N THR A 17 10.49 2.25 -9.89
CA THR A 17 11.36 3.14 -10.67
C THR A 17 11.86 4.32 -9.83
N ILE A 18 10.99 4.97 -9.07
CA ILE A 18 11.35 6.07 -8.17
C ILE A 18 12.34 5.58 -7.10
N CYS A 19 12.06 4.45 -6.45
CA CYS A 19 12.92 3.92 -5.40
C CYS A 19 14.26 3.39 -5.91
N LEU A 20 14.31 2.82 -7.12
CA LEU A 20 15.56 2.46 -7.80
C LEU A 20 16.43 3.69 -8.04
N ASN A 21 15.83 4.83 -8.42
CA ASN A 21 16.55 6.10 -8.57
C ASN A 21 17.01 6.71 -7.23
N ILE A 22 16.34 6.39 -6.12
CA ILE A 22 16.67 6.88 -4.76
C ILE A 22 17.75 6.05 -4.07
N THR A 23 18.19 4.92 -4.65
CA THR A 23 19.21 4.01 -4.06
C THR A 23 20.55 4.66 -3.70
N SER A 24 20.80 5.93 -4.07
CA SER A 24 21.93 6.72 -3.58
C SER A 24 21.84 7.14 -2.10
N PHE A 25 20.66 7.07 -1.47
CA PHE A 25 20.50 7.36 -0.04
C PHE A 25 20.82 6.13 0.81
N LYS A 26 21.73 6.29 1.78
CA LYS A 26 22.11 5.27 2.77
C LYS A 26 20.92 4.93 3.68
N GLN A 27 20.06 4.02 3.24
CA GLN A 27 18.95 3.51 4.04
C GLN A 27 19.47 2.56 5.14
N ILE A 28 19.05 2.81 6.38
CA ILE A 28 19.44 2.00 7.57
C ILE A 28 18.88 0.56 7.47
N ARG A 29 17.76 0.38 6.75
CA ARG A 29 17.09 -0.91 6.56
C ARG A 29 16.66 -1.06 5.11
N GLN A 30 16.92 -2.21 4.50
CA GLN A 30 16.32 -2.57 3.22
C GLN A 30 14.81 -2.74 3.39
N LEU A 31 14.03 -2.01 2.60
CA LEU A 31 12.58 -2.16 2.56
C LEU A 31 12.23 -3.57 2.06
N LYS A 32 11.33 -4.28 2.75
CA LYS A 32 10.89 -5.59 2.27
C LYS A 32 9.93 -5.39 1.09
N SER A 33 9.89 -6.34 0.16
CA SER A 33 8.91 -6.33 -0.95
C SER A 33 7.47 -6.21 -0.44
N SER A 34 7.15 -6.83 0.70
CA SER A 34 5.85 -6.72 1.38
C SER A 34 5.48 -5.29 1.79
N ASP A 35 6.48 -4.47 2.12
CA ASP A 35 6.26 -3.08 2.52
C ASP A 35 5.90 -2.23 1.30
N PHE A 36 6.55 -2.48 0.15
CA PHE A 36 6.20 -1.86 -1.12
C PHE A 36 4.78 -2.21 -1.55
N GLU A 37 4.42 -3.50 -1.53
CA GLU A 37 3.07 -3.94 -1.91
C GLU A 37 1.99 -3.30 -1.03
N SER A 38 2.24 -3.19 0.28
CA SER A 38 1.32 -2.53 1.22
C SER A 38 1.19 -1.03 0.96
N VAL A 39 2.29 -0.33 0.64
CA VAL A 39 2.28 1.11 0.30
C VAL A 39 1.57 1.35 -1.02
N THR A 40 1.87 0.55 -2.05
CA THR A 40 1.21 0.60 -3.36
C THR A 40 -0.29 0.42 -3.20
N LEU A 41 -0.73 -0.62 -2.46
CA LEU A 41 -2.14 -0.86 -2.25
C LEU A 41 -2.83 0.33 -1.57
N ASN A 42 -2.19 0.92 -0.55
CA ASN A 42 -2.74 2.09 0.13
C ASN A 42 -2.89 3.28 -0.82
N LEU A 43 -1.91 3.50 -1.71
CA LEU A 43 -1.99 4.55 -2.74
C LEU A 43 -3.10 4.28 -3.75
N THR A 44 -3.22 3.05 -4.25
CA THR A 44 -4.29 2.65 -5.18
C THR A 44 -5.68 2.86 -4.55
N VAL A 45 -5.83 2.50 -3.27
CA VAL A 45 -7.06 2.70 -2.50
C VAL A 45 -7.45 4.17 -2.43
N ARG A 46 -6.47 5.05 -2.14
CA ARG A 46 -6.69 6.50 -2.09
C ARG A 46 -6.98 7.08 -3.48
N TYR A 47 -6.27 6.61 -4.50
CA TYR A 47 -6.49 7.03 -5.88
C TYR A 47 -7.90 6.66 -6.37
N MET A 48 -8.37 5.45 -6.05
CA MET A 48 -9.72 4.98 -6.41
C MET A 48 -10.80 5.44 -5.41
N SER A 49 -10.46 6.27 -4.42
CA SER A 49 -11.40 6.80 -3.42
C SER A 49 -12.21 5.74 -2.67
N PHE A 50 -11.57 4.61 -2.32
CA PHE A 50 -12.20 3.61 -1.47
C PHE A 50 -12.33 4.13 -0.04
N ASN A 51 -13.57 4.26 0.42
CA ASN A 51 -13.89 4.83 1.73
C ASN A 51 -13.90 3.79 2.86
N SER A 52 -13.89 2.49 2.54
CA SER A 52 -13.87 1.42 3.54
C SER A 52 -12.94 0.28 3.15
N GLU A 53 -12.21 -0.26 4.13
CA GLU A 53 -11.39 -1.46 3.96
C GLU A 53 -12.25 -2.66 3.51
N LEU A 54 -13.49 -2.72 3.98
CA LEU A 54 -14.44 -3.77 3.63
C LEU A 54 -14.79 -3.78 2.13
N GLN A 55 -14.97 -2.60 1.52
CA GLN A 55 -15.16 -2.50 0.06
C GLN A 55 -13.91 -2.93 -0.69
N LEU A 56 -12.72 -2.51 -0.23
CA LEU A 56 -11.46 -2.91 -0.83
C LEU A 56 -11.29 -4.43 -0.84
N PHE A 57 -11.46 -5.08 0.32
CA PHE A 57 -11.29 -6.52 0.43
C PHE A 57 -12.39 -7.31 -0.30
N ARG A 58 -13.55 -6.73 -0.57
CA ARG A 58 -14.56 -7.33 -1.47
C ARG A 58 -14.10 -7.32 -2.92
N VAL A 59 -13.46 -6.23 -3.37
CA VAL A 59 -12.94 -6.09 -4.75
C VAL A 59 -11.68 -6.93 -4.97
N ILE A 60 -10.86 -7.09 -3.93
CA ILE A 60 -9.66 -7.93 -3.94
C ILE A 60 -10.02 -9.42 -3.87
N LYS A 61 -11.11 -9.79 -3.19
CA LYS A 61 -11.51 -11.19 -3.02
C LYS A 61 -11.67 -11.88 -4.38
N GLY A 62 -10.99 -13.01 -4.56
CA GLY A 62 -11.01 -13.75 -5.83
C GLY A 62 -10.05 -13.19 -6.90
N THR A 63 -9.19 -12.24 -6.55
CA THR A 63 -8.08 -11.77 -7.41
C THR A 63 -6.75 -12.31 -6.92
N CYS A 64 -5.69 -12.15 -7.72
CA CYS A 64 -4.32 -12.51 -7.34
C CYS A 64 -3.77 -11.74 -6.14
N LEU A 65 -4.40 -10.62 -5.75
CA LEU A 65 -4.01 -9.82 -4.58
C LEU A 65 -4.55 -10.39 -3.26
N ASP A 66 -5.57 -11.25 -3.31
CA ASP A 66 -6.20 -11.85 -2.11
C ASP A 66 -5.20 -12.70 -1.32
N ASN A 67 -4.30 -13.39 -2.04
CA ASN A 67 -3.26 -14.23 -1.43
C ASN A 67 -1.95 -13.48 -1.14
N LYS A 68 -1.78 -12.28 -1.68
CA LYS A 68 -0.56 -11.47 -1.48
C LYS A 68 -0.62 -10.60 -0.24
N ILE A 69 -1.83 -10.18 0.16
CA ILE A 69 -2.02 -9.19 1.21
C ILE A 69 -2.84 -9.79 2.33
N ASP A 70 -2.18 -10.08 3.44
CA ASP A 70 -2.88 -10.49 4.65
C ASP A 70 -3.63 -9.30 5.28
N ARG A 71 -4.93 -9.50 5.58
CA ARG A 71 -5.79 -8.48 6.19
C ARG A 71 -5.23 -7.93 7.49
N SER A 72 -4.64 -8.78 8.32
CA SER A 72 -4.10 -8.37 9.62
C SER A 72 -2.86 -7.47 9.46
N VAL A 73 -2.04 -7.75 8.45
CA VAL A 73 -0.85 -6.96 8.11
C VAL A 73 -1.27 -5.58 7.60
N TYR A 74 -2.25 -5.53 6.68
CA TYR A 74 -2.78 -4.26 6.18
C TYR A 74 -3.38 -3.41 7.32
N PHE A 75 -4.18 -4.03 8.20
CA PHE A 75 -4.81 -3.34 9.33
C PHE A 75 -3.79 -2.76 10.32
N ARG A 76 -2.73 -3.51 10.65
CA ARG A 76 -1.64 -3.02 11.50
C ARG A 76 -0.93 -1.81 10.90
N PHE A 77 -0.71 -1.81 9.58
CA PHE A 77 -0.10 -0.68 8.88
C PHE A 77 -1.03 0.56 8.89
N HIS A 78 -2.31 0.36 8.58
CA HIS A 78 -3.30 1.43 8.56
C HIS A 78 -3.50 2.08 9.94
N THR A 79 -3.64 1.27 10.99
CA THR A 79 -3.82 1.77 12.37
C THR A 79 -2.58 2.51 12.85
N CYS A 80 -1.38 1.98 12.62
CA CYS A 80 -0.13 2.64 12.98
C CYS A 80 0.04 4.01 12.29
N GLN A 81 -0.32 4.12 11.00
CA GLN A 81 -0.32 5.43 10.32
C GLN A 81 -1.37 6.40 10.88
N ARG A 82 -2.58 5.93 11.23
CA ARG A 82 -3.62 6.77 11.86
C ARG A 82 -3.10 7.32 13.19
N THR A 83 -2.51 6.47 14.03
CA THR A 83 -1.95 6.90 15.32
C THR A 83 -0.82 7.91 15.12
N ARG A 84 0.10 7.68 14.18
CA ARG A 84 1.17 8.65 13.84
C ARG A 84 0.62 9.99 13.37
N ARG A 85 -0.39 10.00 12.49
CA ARG A 85 -1.05 11.24 12.03
C ARG A 85 -1.77 11.97 13.16
N GLN A 86 -2.41 11.25 14.07
CA GLN A 86 -3.06 11.86 15.24
C GLN A 86 -2.03 12.47 16.20
N LEU A 87 -0.90 11.81 16.43
CA LEU A 87 0.19 12.34 17.24
C LEU A 87 0.82 13.58 16.59
N SER A 88 1.06 13.55 15.28
CA SER A 88 1.60 14.70 14.52
C SER A 88 0.65 15.89 14.41
N LYS A 89 -0.66 15.71 14.64
CA LYS A 89 -1.64 16.81 14.70
C LYS A 89 -1.80 17.39 16.11
N LYS A 90 -1.27 16.71 17.12
CA LYS A 90 -1.33 17.10 18.53
C LYS A 90 -0.06 17.83 19.01
N MET A 91 1.06 17.68 18.29
CA MET A 91 2.23 18.56 18.38
C MET A 91 2.04 19.76 17.47
#